data_AF-A0A662I7Y7-F1
#
_entry.id   AF-A0A662I7Y7-F1
#
_cell.length_a   1.000
_cell.length_b   1.000
_cell.length_c   1.000
_cell.angle_alpha   90.00
_cell.angle_beta   90.00
_cell.angle_gamma   90.00
#
_symmetry.space_group_name_H-M   'P 1'
#
loop_
_entity.id
_entity.type
_entity.pdbx_description
1 polymer ?
#
loop_
_entity_poly.entity_id
_entity_poly.type
_entity_poly.pdbx_seq_one_letter_code
_entity_poly.pdbx_strand_id
1 'polypeptide(L)'
;MVVEEVAFKLVLAKASELGVTSFWEVRRRLARDPAFRSECFKPVLEFDRYLDRLAGLAWVHVTREDYRRALEIASRHGLLTADAIHAALAMRLGAPIATFDEDFKRVPGLAVAGLT
;
A
#
# COMPACT_ATOMS: atom_id res chain seq x y z
N MET A 1 -5.69 4.81 2.16
CA MET A 1 -4.69 4.73 1.08
C MET A 1 -3.35 4.35 1.69
N VAL A 2 -2.61 3.49 1.00
CA VAL A 2 -1.34 2.94 1.47
C VAL A 2 -0.25 3.45 0.54
N VAL A 3 0.45 4.51 0.96
CA VAL A 3 1.37 5.23 0.06
C VAL A 3 2.52 4.33 -0.38
N GLU A 4 3.09 3.54 0.53
CA GLU A 4 4.20 2.63 0.22
C GLU A 4 3.79 1.59 -0.85
N GLU A 5 2.63 0.95 -0.70
CA GLU A 5 2.12 -0.04 -1.64
C GLU A 5 1.83 0.57 -3.02
N VAL A 6 1.24 1.78 -3.05
CA VAL A 6 0.98 2.50 -4.30
C VAL A 6 2.31 2.85 -4.99
N ALA A 7 3.29 3.38 -4.24
CA ALA A 7 4.61 3.70 -4.79
C ALA A 7 5.30 2.44 -5.35
N PHE A 8 5.24 1.32 -4.62
CA PHE A 8 5.78 0.04 -5.09
C PHE A 8 5.11 -0.42 -6.39
N LYS A 9 3.77 -0.39 -6.46
CA LYS A 9 3.02 -0.77 -7.66
C LYS A 9 3.32 0.16 -8.85
N LEU A 10 3.49 1.46 -8.62
CA LEU A 10 3.87 2.42 -9.67
C LEU A 10 5.25 2.10 -10.26
N VAL A 11 6.22 1.73 -9.42
CA VAL A 11 7.55 1.28 -9.89
C VAL A 11 7.42 0.03 -10.76
N LEU A 12 6.67 -0.98 -10.30
CA LEU A 12 6.48 -2.22 -11.07
C LEU A 12 5.71 -1.99 -12.37
N ALA A 13 4.68 -1.15 -12.35
CA ALA A 13 3.92 -0.78 -13.53
C ALA A 13 4.81 -0.09 -14.57
N LYS A 14 5.60 0.91 -14.16
CA LYS A 14 6.53 1.60 -15.05
C LYS A 14 7.62 0.67 -15.58
N ALA A 15 8.16 -0.23 -14.75
CA ALA A 15 9.11 -1.24 -15.19
C ALA A 15 8.51 -2.16 -16.27
N SER A 16 7.25 -2.57 -16.10
CA SER A 16 6.51 -3.37 -17.07
C SER A 16 6.33 -2.62 -18.41
N GLU A 17 5.98 -1.32 -18.37
CA GLU A 17 5.93 -0.46 -19.57
C GLU A 17 7.28 -0.38 -20.31
N LEU A 18 8.39 -0.45 -19.57
CA LEU A 18 9.75 -0.48 -20.10
C LEU A 18 10.20 -1.90 -20.53
N GLY A 19 9.29 -2.88 -20.54
CA GLY A 19 9.54 -4.25 -20.97
C GLY A 19 10.17 -5.16 -19.91
N VAL A 20 10.19 -4.75 -18.63
CA VAL A 20 10.78 -5.54 -17.52
C VAL A 20 9.67 -6.02 -16.59
N THR A 21 9.26 -7.28 -16.75
CA THR A 21 8.13 -7.86 -15.99
C THR A 21 8.55 -8.75 -14.82
N SER A 22 9.80 -9.25 -14.81
CA SER A 22 10.33 -10.07 -13.71
C SER A 22 10.72 -9.20 -12.52
N PHE A 23 10.11 -9.44 -11.36
CA PHE A 23 10.45 -8.74 -10.11
C PHE A 23 11.95 -8.75 -9.80
N TRP A 24 12.62 -9.90 -9.98
CA TRP A 24 14.05 -10.03 -9.72
C TRP A 24 14.89 -9.16 -10.65
N GLU A 25 14.44 -9.02 -11.90
CA GLU A 25 15.12 -8.17 -12.88
C GLU A 25 14.86 -6.69 -12.62
N VAL A 26 13.62 -6.31 -12.25
CA VAL A 26 13.32 -4.96 -11.76
C VAL A 26 14.26 -4.59 -10.62
N ARG A 27 14.37 -5.45 -9.60
CA ARG A 27 15.26 -5.21 -8.45
C ARG A 27 16.72 -5.07 -8.88
N ARG A 28 17.21 -5.93 -9.78
CA ARG A 28 18.59 -5.89 -10.28
C ARG A 28 18.87 -4.58 -11.03
N ARG A 29 17.98 -4.16 -11.93
CA ARG A 29 18.14 -2.94 -12.72
C ARG A 29 17.97 -1.68 -11.87
N LEU A 30 17.02 -1.65 -10.93
CA LEU A 30 16.92 -0.54 -9.97
C LEU A 30 18.24 -0.31 -9.22
N ALA A 31 18.96 -1.37 -8.86
CA ALA A 31 20.24 -1.25 -8.17
C ALA A 31 21.40 -0.81 -9.08
N ARG A 32 21.40 -1.17 -10.36
CA ARG A 32 22.58 -1.08 -11.25
C ARG A 32 22.46 -0.11 -12.43
N ASP A 33 21.25 0.28 -12.79
CA ASP A 33 20.94 1.10 -13.97
C ASP A 33 20.29 2.42 -13.52
N PRO A 34 21.07 3.52 -13.42
CA PRO A 34 20.54 4.81 -12.99
C PRO A 34 19.48 5.38 -13.92
N ALA A 35 19.56 5.12 -15.22
CA ALA A 35 18.57 5.60 -16.19
C ALA A 35 17.24 4.88 -15.99
N PHE A 36 17.26 3.55 -15.91
CA PHE A 36 16.07 2.76 -15.59
C PHE A 36 15.45 3.15 -14.24
N ARG A 37 16.28 3.34 -13.21
CA ARG A 37 15.82 3.79 -11.89
C ARG A 37 15.15 5.17 -11.98
N SER A 38 15.76 6.12 -12.69
CA SER A 38 15.18 7.45 -12.87
C SER A 38 13.82 7.38 -13.57
N GLU A 39 13.69 6.58 -14.64
CA GLU A 39 12.41 6.42 -15.34
C GLU A 39 11.34 5.76 -14.47
N CYS A 40 11.68 4.69 -13.74
CA CYS A 40 10.75 3.99 -12.85
C CYS A 40 10.21 4.86 -11.71
N PHE A 41 11.01 5.82 -11.22
CA PHE A 41 10.62 6.69 -10.10
C PHE A 41 9.86 7.95 -10.53
N LYS A 42 9.81 8.31 -11.81
CA LYS A 42 8.99 9.45 -12.30
C LYS A 42 7.53 9.41 -11.78
N PRO A 43 6.76 8.32 -11.95
CA PRO A 43 5.39 8.28 -11.45
C PRO A 43 5.30 8.30 -9.92
N VAL A 44 6.29 7.76 -9.20
CA VAL A 44 6.31 7.81 -7.73
C VAL A 44 6.46 9.25 -7.24
N LEU A 45 7.37 10.02 -7.85
CA LEU A 45 7.58 11.42 -7.51
C LEU A 45 6.41 12.30 -7.93
N GLU A 46 5.70 11.94 -8.99
CA GLU A 46 4.45 12.61 -9.37
C GLU A 46 3.33 12.33 -8.38
N PHE A 47 3.19 11.07 -7.95
CA PHE A 47 2.24 10.68 -6.91
C PHE A 47 2.53 11.40 -5.58
N ASP A 48 3.79 11.49 -5.16
CA ASP A 48 4.21 12.24 -3.97
C ASP A 48 3.77 13.72 -4.05
N ARG A 49 4.08 14.41 -5.15
CA ARG A 49 3.60 15.79 -5.40
C ARG A 49 2.07 15.92 -5.48
N TYR A 50 1.36 14.85 -5.81
CA TYR A 50 -0.09 14.82 -5.80
C TYR A 50 -0.61 14.75 -4.35
N LEU A 51 0.01 13.93 -3.50
CA LEU A 51 -0.32 13.85 -2.07
C LEU A 51 -0.17 15.19 -1.36
N ASP A 52 0.89 15.94 -1.66
CA ASP A 52 1.12 17.28 -1.10
C ASP A 52 0.01 18.29 -1.44
N ARG A 53 -0.74 18.06 -2.51
CA ARG A 53 -1.82 18.93 -2.97
C ARG A 53 -3.18 18.54 -2.42
N LEU A 54 -3.29 17.40 -1.73
CA LEU A 54 -4.54 16.95 -1.14
C LEU A 54 -4.74 17.55 0.26
N ALA A 55 -5.78 18.37 0.40
CA ALA A 55 -6.22 18.85 1.70
C ALA A 55 -7.02 17.76 2.44
N GLY A 56 -6.87 17.72 3.78
CA GLY A 56 -7.65 16.81 4.63
C GLY A 56 -7.09 15.39 4.78
N LEU A 57 -5.89 15.12 4.25
CA LEU A 57 -5.16 13.88 4.53
C LEU A 57 -4.24 14.03 5.74
N ALA A 58 -4.06 12.94 6.48
CA ALA A 58 -3.12 12.86 7.59
C ALA A 58 -2.27 11.60 7.47
N TRP A 59 -0.95 11.74 7.69
CA TRP A 59 -0.03 10.63 7.79
C TRP A 59 -0.19 9.94 9.14
N VAL A 60 -0.43 8.63 9.12
CA VAL A 60 -0.59 7.82 10.34
C VAL A 60 0.58 6.87 10.47
N HIS A 61 1.16 6.84 11.66
CA HIS A 61 2.25 5.94 11.99
C HIS A 61 1.73 4.56 12.37
N VAL A 62 2.44 3.53 11.94
CA VAL A 62 2.22 2.15 12.39
C VAL A 62 2.94 1.94 13.72
N THR A 63 2.19 1.55 14.74
CA THR A 63 2.72 1.26 16.07
C THR A 63 3.00 -0.23 16.25
N ARG A 64 3.70 -0.60 17.32
CA ARG A 64 3.92 -2.01 17.67
C ARG A 64 2.61 -2.73 18.00
N GLU A 65 1.67 -2.01 18.59
CA GLU A 65 0.33 -2.48 18.93
C GLU A 65 -0.47 -2.78 17.65
N ASP A 66 -0.37 -1.91 16.64
CA ASP A 66 -0.98 -2.15 15.32
C ASP A 66 -0.42 -3.42 14.69
N TYR A 67 0.90 -3.60 14.74
CA TYR A 67 1.55 -4.80 14.22
C TYR A 67 1.07 -6.08 14.94
N ARG A 68 0.99 -6.07 16.27
CA ARG A 68 0.50 -7.23 17.04
C ARG A 68 -0.95 -7.57 16.69
N ARG A 69 -1.82 -6.56 16.63
CA ARG A 69 -3.22 -6.73 16.23
C ARG A 69 -3.33 -7.22 14.79
N ALA A 70 -2.47 -6.75 13.89
CA ALA A 70 -2.42 -7.23 12.51
C ALA A 70 -2.08 -8.73 12.44
N LEU A 71 -1.15 -9.23 13.26
CA LEU A 71 -0.85 -10.66 13.31
C LEU A 71 -2.06 -11.50 13.78
N GLU A 72 -2.80 -11.00 14.77
CA GLU A 72 -4.05 -11.64 15.22
C GLU A 72 -5.10 -11.64 14.09
N ILE A 73 -5.26 -10.52 13.39
CA ILE A 73 -6.20 -10.40 12.26
C ILE A 73 -5.81 -11.35 11.13
N ALA A 74 -4.55 -11.33 10.69
CA ALA A 74 -4.04 -12.14 9.59
C ALA A 74 -4.21 -13.64 9.89
N SER A 75 -3.80 -14.08 11.08
CA SER A 75 -3.87 -15.49 11.48
C SER A 75 -5.31 -16.02 11.59
N ARG A 76 -6.28 -15.17 11.94
CA ARG A 76 -7.69 -15.58 12.14
C ARG A 76 -8.55 -15.42 10.90
N HIS A 77 -8.25 -14.43 10.05
CA HIS A 77 -9.13 -14.02 8.95
C HIS A 77 -8.47 -14.15 7.57
N GLY A 78 -7.22 -14.61 7.50
CA GLY A 78 -6.54 -14.94 6.24
C GLY A 78 -6.10 -13.73 5.41
N LEU A 79 -6.04 -12.53 6.01
CA LEU A 79 -5.48 -11.36 5.34
C LEU A 79 -3.96 -11.48 5.22
N LEU A 80 -3.39 -10.93 4.14
CA LEU A 80 -1.96 -10.68 4.06
C LEU A 80 -1.54 -9.72 5.17
N THR A 81 -0.27 -9.80 5.59
CA THR A 81 0.23 -9.01 6.72
C THR A 81 0.10 -7.51 6.51
N ALA A 82 0.30 -7.02 5.29
CA ALA A 82 0.10 -5.62 4.94
C ALA A 82 -1.38 -5.20 5.11
N ASP A 83 -2.31 -5.98 4.56
CA ASP A 83 -3.75 -5.72 4.67
C ASP A 83 -4.24 -5.79 6.12
N ALA A 84 -3.72 -6.73 6.89
CA ALA A 84 -4.02 -6.84 8.30
C ALA A 84 -3.51 -5.63 9.11
N ILE A 85 -2.38 -5.03 8.74
CA ILE A 85 -1.90 -3.76 9.32
C ILE A 85 -2.88 -2.63 8.99
N HIS A 86 -3.38 -2.56 7.76
CA HIS A 86 -4.36 -1.55 7.37
C HIS A 86 -5.68 -1.71 8.13
N ALA A 87 -6.17 -2.94 8.29
CA ALA A 87 -7.33 -3.24 9.11
C ALA A 87 -7.12 -2.81 10.57
N ALA A 88 -5.97 -3.15 11.17
CA ALA A 88 -5.63 -2.77 12.54
C ALA A 88 -5.61 -1.24 12.74
N LEU A 89 -5.01 -0.51 11.79
CA LEU A 89 -4.99 0.96 11.79
C LEU A 89 -6.38 1.55 11.69
N ALA A 90 -7.20 1.09 10.74
CA ALA A 90 -8.56 1.57 10.55
C ALA A 90 -9.40 1.36 11.83
N MET A 91 -9.28 0.19 12.47
CA MET A 91 -9.93 -0.09 13.74
C MET A 91 -9.42 0.82 14.88
N ARG A 92 -8.11 1.06 14.98
CA ARG A 92 -7.55 1.96 16.01
C ARG A 92 -8.02 3.39 15.83
N LEU A 93 -8.13 3.85 14.59
CA LEU A 93 -8.57 5.20 14.25
C LEU A 93 -10.10 5.36 14.32
N GLY A 94 -10.86 4.27 14.44
CA GLY A 94 -12.32 4.29 14.35
C GLY A 94 -12.82 4.75 12.97
N ALA A 95 -12.00 4.61 11.93
CA ALA A 95 -12.28 5.10 10.59
C ALA A 95 -12.65 3.93 9.67
N PRO A 96 -13.60 4.11 8.74
CA PRO A 96 -13.89 3.08 7.75
C PRO A 96 -12.71 2.92 6.79
N ILE A 97 -12.45 1.69 6.36
CA ILE A 97 -11.51 1.42 5.27
C ILE A 97 -12.24 1.55 3.94
N ALA A 98 -11.76 2.42 3.06
CA ALA A 98 -12.19 2.51 1.68
C ALA A 98 -11.36 1.52 0.84
N THR A 99 -11.99 0.47 0.33
CA THR A 99 -11.32 -0.58 -0.45
C THR A 99 -12.31 -1.26 -1.40
N PHE A 100 -11.80 -1.80 -2.51
CA PHE A 100 -12.52 -2.71 -3.40
C PHE A 100 -12.26 -4.18 -3.05
N ASP A 101 -11.42 -4.43 -2.07
CA ASP A 101 -11.10 -5.78 -1.63
C ASP A 101 -12.11 -6.30 -0.61
N GLU A 102 -12.93 -7.23 -1.06
CA GLU A 102 -13.97 -7.89 -0.28
C GLU A 102 -13.41 -8.69 0.90
N ASP A 103 -12.12 -9.05 0.87
CA ASP A 103 -11.46 -9.81 1.91
C ASP A 103 -11.49 -9.11 3.27
N PHE A 104 -11.51 -7.77 3.29
CA PHE A 104 -11.62 -6.97 4.51
C PHE A 104 -12.96 -7.17 5.23
N LYS A 105 -14.03 -7.59 4.53
CA LYS A 105 -15.33 -7.89 5.15
C LYS A 105 -15.30 -9.11 6.06
N ARG A 106 -14.24 -9.94 5.97
CA ARG A 106 -14.03 -11.12 6.83
C ARG A 106 -13.58 -10.74 8.25
N VAL A 107 -13.16 -9.48 8.49
CA VAL A 107 -12.64 -9.02 9.78
C VAL A 107 -13.77 -8.42 10.64
N PRO A 108 -14.16 -9.07 11.75
CA PRO A 108 -15.22 -8.56 12.61
C PRO A 108 -14.87 -7.21 13.24
N GLY A 109 -15.82 -6.27 13.21
CA GLY A 109 -15.66 -4.93 13.80
C GLY A 109 -14.90 -3.93 12.93
N LEU A 110 -14.44 -4.32 11.74
CA LEU A 110 -13.90 -3.39 10.76
C LEU A 110 -15.03 -2.77 9.91
N ALA A 111 -15.13 -1.45 9.92
CA ALA A 111 -16.04 -0.74 9.03
C ALA A 111 -15.44 -0.66 7.62
N VAL A 112 -16.16 -1.16 6.61
CA VAL A 112 -15.75 -1.10 5.19
C VAL A 112 -16.66 -0.12 4.46
N ALA A 113 -16.09 0.94 3.89
CA ALA A 113 -16.80 1.86 3.03
C ALA A 113 -16.73 1.33 1.59
N GLY A 114 -17.88 0.88 1.07
CA GLY A 114 -18.01 0.59 -0.35
C GLY A 114 -17.96 1.89 -1.15
N LEU A 115 -17.08 1.95 -2.15
CA LEU A 115 -17.12 3.00 -3.15
C LEU A 115 -18.17 2.59 -4.19
N THR A 116 -19.39 3.12 -4.05
CA THR A 116 -20.47 3.02 -5.05
C THR A 116 -20.17 3.84 -6.28
#